data_AF-A0A1Q5Q4F0-F1
#
_entry.id   AF-A0A1Q5Q4F0-F1
#
_cell.length_a   1.000
_cell.length_b   1.000
_cell.length_c   1.000
_cell.angle_alpha   90.00
_cell.angle_beta   90.00
_cell.angle_gamma   90.00
#
_symmetry.space_group_name_H-M   'P 1'
#
loop_
_entity.id
_entity.type
_entity.pdbx_description
1 polymer ?
#
loop_
_entity_poly.entity_id
_entity_poly.type
_entity_poly.pdbx_seq_one_letter_code
_entity_poly.pdbx_strand_id
1 'polypeptide(L)'
;MLIVSLATGWATARVNTEIGPHKAVIHTTASNDIRVGLGPLGSVVLDSPLPAPLGIQIDIHEVPAADITQDLQTQLSANLNAYLQLAENPEAAIRGPRDALIRDVLSKAAITFGFSVMGIAALRLATGGHARRTLANLLRRPGVRPLAISVAGVSALLLIVPLLRAPVEGARRISALADTPFADVGVVGQLGPLLELGADAAVGQYTKTMDFYARADAAIAAQLRPAPSHVVYRLLNADGTRGKAVEASGDDIVTAVFATDLHCNIALAGSIARIADAAGADLIINGGDTTTNGTSAERFCVDAFATAWKNYPVVVSDGNHDSTTTTAQEREVGWHVLAGEALTVGGLRILGDIAPTITKLGQGTFAKREESKPEMAQRLATLACRAPIDLMVVHDPYTQRVPENTGCAPMWISGHVHRRVGPEIVPGADGAQVRYTNASTGRGLKDDTVMGAMGSDAEITILRFDTKHRSPIDYRVVSIRPDASVGITPLRPYYQLLASEAIARVEE
;
A
#
# COMPACT_ATOMS: atom_id res chain seq x y z
N MET A 1 30.76 -32.71 -5.92
CA MET A 1 30.07 -32.53 -7.21
C MET A 1 28.93 -31.53 -7.08
N LEU A 2 27.95 -31.78 -6.22
CA LEU A 2 26.83 -30.85 -6.01
C LEU A 2 27.27 -29.40 -5.73
N ILE A 3 28.22 -29.20 -4.81
CA ILE A 3 28.76 -27.87 -4.49
C ILE A 3 29.39 -27.20 -5.73
N VAL A 4 30.18 -27.96 -6.50
CA VAL A 4 30.82 -27.44 -7.72
C VAL A 4 29.77 -27.09 -8.76
N SER A 5 28.75 -27.93 -8.94
CA SER A 5 27.65 -27.68 -9.86
C SER A 5 26.80 -26.48 -9.47
N LEU A 6 26.51 -26.30 -8.17
CA LEU A 6 25.84 -25.11 -7.65
C LEU A 6 26.68 -23.85 -7.84
N ALA A 7 27.99 -23.94 -7.57
CA ALA A 7 28.92 -22.85 -7.83
C ALA A 7 28.98 -22.50 -9.32
N THR A 8 28.96 -23.48 -10.23
CA THR A 8 28.88 -23.25 -11.67
C THR A 8 27.54 -22.64 -12.08
N GLY A 9 26.43 -23.10 -11.50
CA GLY A 9 25.11 -22.51 -11.71
C GLY A 9 25.09 -21.03 -11.29
N TRP A 10 25.60 -20.73 -10.11
CA TRP A 10 25.76 -19.35 -9.62
C TRP A 10 26.71 -18.55 -10.51
N ALA A 11 27.87 -19.08 -10.89
CA ALA A 11 28.87 -18.39 -11.70
C ALA A 11 28.35 -17.91 -13.06
N THR A 12 27.37 -18.63 -13.61
CA THR A 12 26.95 -18.47 -15.01
C THR A 12 25.51 -18.01 -15.14
N ALA A 13 24.79 -17.76 -14.04
CA ALA A 13 23.40 -17.38 -14.10
C ALA A 13 23.20 -15.99 -14.69
N ARG A 14 22.19 -15.89 -15.55
CA ARG A 14 21.83 -14.67 -16.28
C ARG A 14 20.35 -14.67 -16.61
N VAL A 15 19.69 -13.55 -16.36
CA VAL A 15 18.30 -13.32 -16.76
C VAL A 15 18.22 -12.01 -17.52
N ASN A 16 17.61 -12.04 -18.70
CA ASN A 16 17.18 -10.83 -19.37
C ASN A 16 15.74 -10.56 -18.94
N THR A 17 15.46 -9.33 -18.51
CA THR A 17 14.14 -8.93 -18.02
C THR A 17 13.85 -7.48 -18.42
N GLU A 18 12.68 -7.00 -18.05
CA GLU A 18 12.29 -5.60 -18.14
C GLU A 18 12.06 -5.06 -16.72
N ILE A 19 12.50 -3.83 -16.46
CA ILE A 19 12.27 -3.10 -15.20
C ILE A 19 11.65 -1.75 -15.59
N GLY A 20 10.37 -1.58 -15.31
CA GLY A 20 9.59 -0.48 -15.91
C GLY A 20 9.66 -0.57 -17.44
N PRO A 21 9.87 0.55 -18.16
CA PRO A 21 10.02 0.52 -19.61
C PRO A 21 11.44 0.14 -20.09
N HIS A 22 12.37 -0.13 -19.17
CA HIS A 22 13.76 -0.42 -19.52
C HIS A 22 14.01 -1.91 -19.71
N LYS A 23 14.85 -2.26 -20.68
CA LYS A 23 15.49 -3.57 -20.69
C LYS A 23 16.50 -3.63 -19.55
N ALA A 24 16.55 -4.76 -18.86
CA ALA A 24 17.53 -4.99 -17.81
C ALA A 24 18.13 -6.39 -17.92
N VAL A 25 19.39 -6.52 -17.54
CA VAL A 25 20.06 -7.82 -17.44
C VAL A 25 20.53 -8.04 -16.03
N ILE A 26 20.10 -9.15 -15.43
CA ILE A 26 20.47 -9.55 -14.08
C ILE A 26 21.47 -10.69 -14.16
N HIS A 27 22.56 -10.56 -13.41
CA HIS A 27 23.62 -11.55 -13.28
C HIS A 27 23.99 -11.74 -11.82
N THR A 28 24.31 -12.96 -11.45
CA THR A 28 24.94 -13.28 -10.16
C THR A 28 26.42 -12.94 -10.17
N THR A 29 26.96 -12.55 -9.02
CA THR A 29 28.36 -12.14 -8.86
C THR A 29 28.97 -12.72 -7.58
N ALA A 30 30.29 -12.56 -7.44
CA ALA A 30 31.04 -12.91 -6.24
C ALA A 30 31.56 -11.64 -5.51
N SER A 31 30.69 -10.64 -5.34
CA SER A 31 31.07 -9.28 -4.88
C SER A 31 30.46 -8.85 -3.54
N ASN A 32 29.66 -9.70 -2.87
CA ASN A 32 28.95 -9.37 -1.62
C ASN A 32 28.09 -8.08 -1.68
N ASP A 33 27.74 -7.60 -2.87
CA ASP A 33 26.93 -6.42 -3.08
C ASP A 33 25.77 -6.71 -4.04
N ILE A 34 24.73 -5.88 -3.97
CA ILE A 34 23.72 -5.74 -5.01
C ILE A 34 24.00 -4.44 -5.74
N ARG A 35 24.30 -4.50 -7.02
CA ARG A 35 24.66 -3.35 -7.84
C ARG A 35 23.67 -3.13 -8.96
N VAL A 36 23.15 -1.92 -9.06
CA VAL A 36 22.27 -1.47 -10.14
C VAL A 36 23.04 -0.49 -11.04
N GLY A 37 23.47 -0.96 -12.21
CA GLY A 37 24.12 -0.16 -13.23
C GLY A 37 23.10 0.62 -14.07
N LEU A 38 23.31 1.93 -14.21
CA LEU A 38 22.46 2.86 -14.94
C LEU A 38 23.20 3.42 -16.18
N GLY A 39 24.13 2.63 -16.71
CA GLY A 39 24.97 3.01 -17.85
C GLY A 39 25.90 4.20 -17.54
N PRO A 40 25.94 5.25 -18.38
CA PRO A 40 26.87 6.37 -18.23
C PRO A 40 26.60 7.22 -16.98
N LEU A 41 25.41 7.11 -16.39
CA LEU A 41 25.06 7.79 -15.14
C LEU A 41 25.79 7.20 -13.92
N GLY A 42 26.26 5.95 -14.03
CA GLY A 42 26.97 5.26 -12.97
C GLY A 42 26.17 4.11 -12.37
N SER A 43 26.33 3.85 -11.08
CA SER A 43 25.67 2.72 -10.40
C SER A 43 25.26 3.01 -8.96
N VAL A 44 24.16 2.41 -8.54
CA VAL A 44 23.72 2.32 -7.14
C VAL A 44 24.19 0.99 -6.57
N VAL A 45 24.69 1.00 -5.33
CA VAL A 45 25.28 -0.15 -4.66
C VAL A 45 24.63 -0.31 -3.28
N LEU A 46 24.17 -1.52 -2.98
CA LEU A 46 23.61 -1.92 -1.69
C LEU A 46 24.38 -3.14 -1.17
N ASP A 47 24.44 -3.32 0.13
CA ASP A 47 25.02 -4.54 0.71
C ASP A 47 24.15 -5.76 0.39
N SER A 48 24.79 -6.87 0.03
CA SER A 48 24.07 -8.11 -0.25
C SER A 48 23.60 -8.76 1.06
N PRO A 49 22.32 -9.16 1.18
CA PRO A 49 21.83 -9.93 2.31
C PRO A 49 22.25 -11.41 2.24
N LEU A 50 22.91 -11.85 1.17
CA LEU A 50 23.34 -13.22 0.97
C LEU A 50 24.68 -13.50 1.69
N PRO A 51 24.99 -14.77 2.03
CA PRO A 51 26.28 -15.12 2.60
C PRO A 51 27.43 -14.71 1.68
N ALA A 52 28.46 -14.07 2.24
CA ALA A 52 29.63 -13.67 1.48
C ALA A 52 30.29 -14.89 0.77
N PRO A 53 30.77 -14.76 -0.48
CA PRO A 53 30.85 -13.52 -1.28
C PRO A 53 29.70 -13.34 -2.30
N LEU A 54 28.47 -13.80 -2.03
CA LEU A 54 27.42 -13.82 -3.05
C LEU A 54 26.77 -12.45 -3.29
N GLY A 55 26.73 -12.01 -4.55
CA GLY A 55 26.15 -10.72 -4.96
C GLY A 55 25.30 -10.81 -6.24
N ILE A 56 24.71 -9.67 -6.62
CA ILE A 56 23.86 -9.54 -7.82
C ILE A 56 24.19 -8.23 -8.54
N GLN A 57 24.36 -8.28 -9.86
CA GLN A 57 24.46 -7.13 -10.74
C GLN A 57 23.17 -7.03 -11.58
N ILE A 58 22.61 -5.83 -11.64
CA ILE A 58 21.45 -5.47 -12.46
C ILE A 58 21.89 -4.35 -13.39
N ASP A 59 22.02 -4.62 -14.68
CA ASP A 59 22.39 -3.63 -15.69
C ASP A 59 21.12 -3.12 -16.37
N ILE A 60 20.72 -1.88 -16.09
CA ILE A 60 19.58 -1.21 -16.73
C ILE A 60 20.05 -0.59 -18.04
N HIS A 61 19.34 -0.92 -19.11
CA HIS A 61 19.60 -0.47 -20.47
C HIS A 61 18.56 0.54 -20.95
N GLU A 62 18.65 0.90 -22.22
CA GLU A 62 17.73 1.84 -22.87
C GLU A 62 16.28 1.35 -22.86
N VAL A 63 15.36 2.30 -22.89
CA VAL A 63 13.98 2.03 -23.29
C VAL A 63 14.02 1.64 -24.77
N PRO A 64 13.41 0.51 -25.18
CA PRO A 64 13.42 0.07 -26.57
C PRO A 64 12.95 1.20 -27.51
N ALA A 65 13.63 1.34 -28.65
CA ALA A 65 13.23 2.30 -29.66
C ALA A 65 11.76 2.09 -30.06
N ALA A 66 11.05 3.20 -30.21
CA ALA A 66 9.67 3.27 -30.68
C ALA A 66 9.43 2.34 -31.87
N ASP A 67 8.41 1.48 -31.78
CA ASP A 67 7.89 0.79 -32.95
C ASP A 67 7.31 1.87 -33.88
N ILE A 68 7.94 2.05 -35.04
CA ILE A 68 7.59 3.08 -36.04
C ILE A 68 6.15 2.92 -36.57
N THR A 69 5.49 1.80 -36.28
CA THR A 69 4.09 1.54 -36.62
C THR A 69 3.07 2.03 -35.58
N GLN A 70 3.51 2.36 -34.36
CA GLN A 70 2.67 2.90 -33.30
C GLN A 70 2.86 4.42 -33.16
N ASP A 71 1.78 5.13 -32.84
CA ASP A 71 1.86 6.56 -32.59
C ASP A 71 2.62 6.86 -31.28
N LEU A 72 3.26 8.04 -31.26
CA LEU A 72 4.08 8.49 -30.15
C LEU A 72 3.30 8.63 -28.83
N GLN A 73 2.04 9.07 -28.88
CA GLN A 73 1.20 9.24 -27.70
C GLN A 73 0.85 7.89 -27.04
N THR A 74 0.59 6.87 -27.85
CA THR A 74 0.37 5.48 -27.39
C THR A 74 1.62 4.91 -26.70
N GLN A 75 2.81 5.22 -27.23
CA GLN A 75 4.08 4.78 -26.65
C GLN A 75 4.44 5.52 -25.35
N LEU A 76 4.25 6.85 -25.30
CA LEU A 76 4.41 7.60 -24.05
C LEU A 76 3.44 7.10 -22.99
N SER A 77 2.20 6.78 -23.38
CA SER A 77 1.20 6.23 -22.48
C SER A 77 1.62 4.84 -21.97
N ALA A 78 2.17 3.98 -22.83
CA ALA A 78 2.68 2.67 -22.44
C ALA A 78 3.89 2.77 -21.49
N ASN A 79 4.84 3.67 -21.76
CA ASN A 79 5.99 3.92 -20.90
C ASN A 79 5.58 4.52 -19.56
N LEU A 80 4.64 5.48 -19.56
CA LEU A 80 4.06 6.02 -18.34
C LEU A 80 3.37 4.92 -17.54
N ASN A 81 2.60 4.06 -18.19
CA ASN A 81 1.94 2.93 -17.55
C ASN A 81 2.96 1.90 -17.01
N ALA A 82 4.11 1.72 -17.65
CA ALA A 82 5.19 0.86 -17.15
C ALA A 82 5.93 1.46 -15.94
N TYR A 83 6.15 2.78 -15.92
CA TYR A 83 6.67 3.48 -14.75
C TYR A 83 5.69 3.45 -13.59
N LEU A 84 4.41 3.67 -13.88
CA LEU A 84 3.34 3.49 -12.91
C LEU A 84 3.37 2.05 -12.41
N GLN A 85 3.26 1.04 -13.26
CA GLN A 85 3.35 -0.37 -12.82
C GLN A 85 4.60 -0.74 -12.00
N LEU A 86 5.75 -0.09 -12.24
CA LEU A 86 6.96 -0.29 -11.43
C LEU A 86 6.86 0.41 -10.06
N ALA A 87 6.47 1.68 -10.05
CA ALA A 87 6.25 2.46 -8.83
C ALA A 87 5.16 1.84 -7.98
N GLU A 88 4.19 1.28 -8.69
CA GLU A 88 3.04 0.72 -8.12
C GLU A 88 3.39 -0.78 -7.67
N ASN A 89 3.97 -1.69 -8.45
CA ASN A 89 4.24 -3.08 -7.98
C ASN A 89 5.73 -3.41 -8.00
N PRO A 90 6.53 -2.79 -7.10
CA PRO A 90 7.96 -3.02 -7.06
C PRO A 90 8.28 -4.48 -6.77
N GLU A 91 7.44 -5.15 -5.97
CA GLU A 91 7.62 -6.56 -5.66
C GLU A 91 7.33 -7.49 -6.85
N ALA A 92 6.36 -7.20 -7.70
CA ALA A 92 6.13 -7.98 -8.93
C ALA A 92 7.27 -7.78 -9.93
N ALA A 93 7.80 -6.54 -10.01
CA ALA A 93 9.00 -6.23 -10.78
C ALA A 93 10.24 -6.99 -10.28
N ILE A 94 10.27 -7.41 -9.00
CA ILE A 94 11.38 -8.17 -8.42
C ILE A 94 11.13 -9.69 -8.43
N ARG A 95 9.90 -10.15 -8.12
CA ARG A 95 9.57 -11.58 -7.95
C ARG A 95 9.80 -12.39 -9.23
N GLY A 96 9.33 -11.89 -10.37
CA GLY A 96 9.52 -12.57 -11.65
C GLY A 96 11.00 -12.79 -12.00
N PRO A 97 11.83 -11.72 -12.00
CA PRO A 97 13.26 -11.83 -12.25
C PRO A 97 14.00 -12.66 -11.21
N ARG A 98 13.65 -12.54 -9.91
CA ARG A 98 14.20 -13.36 -8.83
C ARG A 98 13.98 -14.85 -9.09
N ASP A 99 12.73 -15.25 -9.37
CA ASP A 99 12.39 -16.65 -9.57
C ASP A 99 13.00 -17.20 -10.86
N ALA A 100 13.10 -16.37 -11.91
CA ALA A 100 13.81 -16.71 -13.13
C ALA A 100 15.31 -16.93 -12.87
N LEU A 101 15.94 -16.10 -12.03
CA LEU A 101 17.35 -16.22 -11.69
C LEU A 101 17.62 -17.48 -10.88
N ILE A 102 16.78 -17.77 -9.87
CA ILE A 102 16.85 -19.01 -9.07
C ILE A 102 16.70 -20.23 -9.99
N ARG A 103 15.71 -20.22 -10.90
CA ARG A 103 15.52 -21.32 -11.86
C ARG A 103 16.71 -21.50 -12.78
N ASP A 104 17.32 -20.43 -13.27
CA ASP A 104 18.50 -20.49 -14.15
C ASP A 104 19.72 -21.06 -13.42
N VAL A 105 19.99 -20.60 -12.18
CA VAL A 105 21.04 -21.16 -11.30
C VAL A 105 20.86 -22.67 -11.12
N LEU A 106 19.65 -23.08 -10.72
CA LEU A 106 19.35 -24.50 -10.44
C LEU A 106 19.39 -25.36 -11.70
N SER A 107 18.90 -24.86 -12.84
CA SER A 107 18.92 -25.57 -14.12
C SER A 107 20.35 -25.83 -14.59
N LYS A 108 21.20 -24.79 -14.56
CA LYS A 108 22.62 -24.91 -14.93
C LYS A 108 23.39 -25.82 -13.97
N ALA A 109 23.08 -25.75 -12.67
CA ALA A 109 23.63 -26.67 -11.68
C ALA A 109 23.21 -28.13 -11.95
N ALA A 110 21.93 -28.39 -12.22
CA ALA A 110 21.42 -29.72 -12.53
C ALA A 110 22.05 -30.31 -13.80
N ILE A 111 22.18 -29.50 -14.86
CA ILE A 111 22.85 -29.89 -16.11
C ILE A 111 24.31 -30.25 -15.84
N THR A 112 25.03 -29.40 -15.11
CA THR A 112 26.45 -29.62 -14.79
C THR A 112 26.63 -30.85 -13.90
N PHE A 113 25.73 -31.06 -12.95
CA PHE A 113 25.71 -32.24 -12.09
C PHE A 113 25.43 -33.52 -12.90
N GLY A 114 24.47 -33.49 -13.83
CA GLY A 114 24.15 -34.60 -14.72
C GLY A 114 25.35 -35.03 -15.58
N PHE A 115 25.98 -34.08 -16.28
CA PHE A 115 27.19 -34.35 -17.06
C PHE A 115 28.35 -34.86 -16.20
N SER A 116 28.49 -34.32 -14.99
CA SER A 116 29.47 -34.75 -14.00
C SER A 116 29.28 -36.21 -13.61
N VAL A 117 28.05 -36.63 -13.30
CA VAL A 117 27.71 -38.01 -12.94
C VAL A 117 27.88 -38.94 -14.15
N MET A 118 27.42 -38.54 -15.34
CA MET A 118 27.62 -39.31 -16.57
C MET A 118 29.10 -39.50 -16.90
N GLY A 119 29.90 -38.46 -16.75
CA GLY A 119 31.35 -38.52 -16.95
C GLY A 119 32.02 -39.49 -15.98
N ILE A 120 31.65 -39.47 -14.71
CA ILE A 120 32.16 -40.43 -13.72
C ILE A 120 31.67 -41.85 -14.03
N ALA A 121 30.41 -42.04 -14.39
CA ALA A 121 29.87 -43.35 -14.73
C ALA A 121 30.56 -43.92 -15.97
N ALA A 122 30.74 -43.12 -17.03
CA ALA A 122 31.49 -43.49 -18.22
C ALA A 122 32.95 -43.81 -17.89
N LEU A 123 33.59 -43.02 -17.02
CA LEU A 123 34.95 -43.30 -16.55
C LEU A 123 35.00 -44.62 -15.76
N ARG A 124 34.04 -44.87 -14.86
CA ARG A 124 33.96 -46.12 -14.08
C ARG A 124 33.71 -47.34 -14.95
N LEU A 125 32.80 -47.24 -15.92
CA LEU A 125 32.55 -48.29 -16.92
C LEU A 125 33.79 -48.54 -17.79
N ALA A 126 34.50 -47.47 -18.19
CA ALA A 126 35.76 -47.57 -18.93
C ALA A 126 36.94 -48.08 -18.07
N THR A 127 36.88 -47.97 -16.74
CA THR A 127 37.91 -48.51 -15.84
C THR A 127 37.89 -50.04 -15.70
N GLY A 128 36.96 -50.73 -16.38
CA GLY A 128 37.04 -52.16 -16.66
C GLY A 128 38.07 -52.49 -17.76
N GLY A 129 39.34 -52.62 -17.39
CA GLY A 129 40.30 -53.50 -18.08
C GLY A 129 41.11 -52.97 -19.28
N HIS A 130 40.65 -52.01 -20.09
CA HIS A 130 41.42 -51.52 -21.27
C HIS A 130 41.66 -50.01 -21.30
N ALA A 131 40.64 -49.18 -21.02
CA ALA A 131 40.80 -47.72 -21.13
C ALA A 131 41.79 -47.15 -20.11
N ARG A 132 41.92 -47.76 -18.91
CA ARG A 132 42.88 -47.32 -17.88
C ARG A 132 44.34 -47.48 -18.32
N ARG A 133 44.66 -48.55 -19.08
CA ARG A 133 45.99 -48.79 -19.64
C ARG A 133 46.26 -47.84 -20.81
N THR A 134 45.27 -47.61 -21.66
CA THR A 134 45.36 -46.67 -22.79
C THR A 134 45.53 -45.22 -22.31
N LEU A 135 44.77 -44.79 -21.30
CA LEU A 135 44.89 -43.45 -20.72
C LEU A 135 46.23 -43.27 -19.99
N ALA A 136 46.69 -44.29 -19.24
CA ALA A 136 48.02 -44.27 -18.62
C ALA A 136 49.13 -44.20 -19.68
N ASN A 137 49.00 -44.91 -20.80
CA ASN A 137 49.95 -44.86 -21.91
C ASN A 137 49.89 -43.53 -22.67
N LEU A 138 48.70 -42.94 -22.84
CA LEU A 138 48.51 -41.61 -23.46
C LEU A 138 49.10 -40.48 -22.60
N LEU A 139 48.86 -40.50 -21.28
CA LEU A 139 49.42 -39.51 -20.35
C LEU A 139 50.95 -39.64 -20.16
N ARG A 140 51.53 -40.80 -20.48
CA ARG A 140 52.98 -41.02 -20.54
C ARG A 140 53.62 -40.53 -21.83
N ARG A 141 52.84 -40.19 -22.87
CA ARG A 141 53.38 -39.60 -24.11
C ARG A 141 53.88 -38.17 -23.83
N PRO A 142 55.07 -37.81 -24.34
CA PRO A 142 55.57 -36.43 -24.24
C PRO A 142 54.53 -35.46 -24.82
N GLY A 143 54.21 -34.38 -24.10
CA GLY A 143 53.29 -33.32 -24.56
C GLY A 143 51.81 -33.51 -24.21
N VAL A 144 51.31 -34.74 -23.99
CA VAL A 144 49.88 -34.96 -23.66
C VAL A 144 49.53 -34.53 -22.25
N ARG A 145 50.42 -34.80 -21.28
CA ARG A 145 50.26 -34.40 -19.88
C ARG A 145 50.19 -32.88 -19.69
N PRO A 146 51.12 -32.07 -20.24
CA PRO A 146 51.01 -30.62 -20.14
C PRO A 146 49.78 -30.10 -20.91
N LEU A 147 49.42 -30.68 -22.06
CA LEU A 147 48.21 -30.28 -22.79
C LEU A 147 46.92 -30.52 -21.97
N ALA A 148 46.79 -31.67 -21.33
CA ALA A 148 45.62 -31.99 -20.51
C ALA A 148 45.51 -31.08 -19.28
N ILE A 149 46.64 -30.73 -18.65
CA ILE A 149 46.71 -29.76 -17.56
C ILE A 149 46.30 -28.37 -18.06
N SER A 150 46.80 -27.94 -19.22
CA SER A 150 46.43 -26.66 -19.82
C SER A 150 44.95 -26.60 -20.19
N VAL A 151 44.36 -27.65 -20.77
CA VAL A 151 42.93 -27.69 -21.08
C VAL A 151 42.08 -27.63 -19.82
N ALA A 152 42.41 -28.43 -18.79
CA ALA A 152 41.71 -28.38 -17.51
C ALA A 152 41.86 -27.02 -16.82
N GLY A 153 43.05 -26.42 -16.89
CA GLY A 153 43.33 -25.09 -16.38
C GLY A 153 42.54 -24.00 -17.10
N VAL A 154 42.47 -24.04 -18.43
CA VAL A 154 41.67 -23.10 -19.24
C VAL A 154 40.18 -23.28 -18.98
N SER A 155 39.68 -24.52 -18.86
CA SER A 155 38.27 -24.76 -18.50
C SER A 155 37.93 -24.26 -17.09
N ALA A 156 38.82 -24.48 -16.11
CA ALA A 156 38.66 -23.91 -14.76
C ALA A 156 38.72 -22.38 -14.80
N LEU A 157 39.64 -21.81 -15.57
CA LEU A 157 39.77 -20.36 -15.74
C LEU A 157 38.51 -19.77 -16.39
N LEU A 158 37.97 -20.39 -17.44
CA LEU A 158 36.72 -19.97 -18.09
C LEU A 158 35.51 -20.04 -17.15
N LEU A 159 35.52 -20.93 -16.15
CA LEU A 159 34.51 -20.99 -15.10
C LEU A 159 34.69 -19.91 -14.02
N ILE A 160 35.93 -19.48 -13.79
CA ILE A 160 36.28 -18.49 -12.76
C ILE A 160 36.20 -17.05 -13.30
N VAL A 161 36.51 -16.81 -14.57
CA VAL A 161 36.51 -15.49 -15.22
C VAL A 161 35.18 -14.72 -15.05
N PRO A 162 33.99 -15.35 -15.14
CA PRO A 162 32.72 -14.66 -14.86
C PRO A 162 32.58 -14.18 -13.40
N LEU A 163 33.23 -14.84 -12.44
CA LEU A 163 33.24 -14.44 -11.02
C LEU A 163 34.26 -13.35 -10.72
N LEU A 164 35.29 -13.18 -11.56
CA LEU A 164 36.37 -12.20 -11.36
C LEU A 164 35.97 -10.78 -11.81
N ARG A 165 34.70 -10.40 -11.65
CA ARG A 165 34.29 -9.00 -11.84
C ARG A 165 34.85 -8.19 -10.68
N ALA A 166 35.60 -7.14 -11.00
CA ALA A 166 36.25 -6.30 -10.00
C ALA A 166 35.22 -5.74 -9.00
N PRO A 167 35.55 -5.69 -7.69
CA PRO A 167 34.78 -4.90 -6.75
C PRO A 167 34.75 -3.44 -7.26
N VAL A 168 33.59 -2.79 -7.18
CA VAL A 168 33.51 -1.38 -7.55
C VAL A 168 34.07 -0.57 -6.40
N GLU A 169 35.33 -0.19 -6.55
CA GLU A 169 35.97 0.78 -5.68
C GLU A 169 35.38 2.18 -5.94
N GLY A 170 35.11 2.93 -4.88
CA GLY A 170 34.66 4.31 -4.98
C GLY A 170 33.14 4.54 -4.87
N ALA A 171 32.37 3.56 -4.39
CA ALA A 171 30.99 3.82 -3.95
C ALA A 171 31.02 4.82 -2.79
N ARG A 172 30.44 5.99 -3.01
CA ARG A 172 30.31 7.04 -2.00
C ARG A 172 28.91 7.01 -1.44
N ARG A 173 28.81 6.97 -0.12
CA ARG A 173 27.54 7.24 0.55
C ARG A 173 27.26 8.73 0.44
N ILE A 174 26.01 9.05 0.15
CA ILE A 174 25.57 10.44 0.05
C ILE A 174 25.36 10.93 1.48
N SER A 175 26.16 11.90 1.91
CA SER A 175 26.12 12.44 3.27
C SER A 175 24.73 12.94 3.67
N ALA A 176 24.01 13.56 2.72
CA ALA A 176 22.63 13.99 2.92
C ALA A 176 21.67 12.85 3.29
N LEU A 177 21.92 11.62 2.83
CA LEU A 177 21.06 10.46 3.10
C LEU A 177 21.42 9.73 4.41
N ALA A 178 22.44 10.16 5.14
CA ALA A 178 22.97 9.45 6.31
C ALA A 178 21.95 9.26 7.44
N ASP A 179 21.00 10.18 7.58
CA ASP A 179 19.93 10.12 8.60
C ASP A 179 18.60 9.57 8.04
N THR A 180 18.63 8.92 6.87
CA THR A 180 17.47 8.32 6.21
C THR A 180 17.59 6.80 6.14
N PRO A 181 16.51 6.07 5.82
CA PRO A 181 16.58 4.63 5.54
C PRO A 181 17.51 4.25 4.38
N PHE A 182 17.99 5.22 3.60
CA PHE A 182 18.92 5.04 2.48
C PHE A 182 20.38 5.34 2.85
N ALA A 183 20.71 5.44 4.14
CA ALA A 183 22.06 5.75 4.63
C ALA A 183 23.15 4.80 4.13
N ASP A 184 22.79 3.54 3.89
CA ASP A 184 23.71 2.50 3.44
C ASP A 184 23.81 2.40 1.91
N VAL A 185 23.08 3.21 1.16
CA VAL A 185 23.12 3.22 -0.31
C VAL A 185 24.39 3.93 -0.77
N GLY A 186 25.26 3.19 -1.45
CA GLY A 186 26.44 3.72 -2.13
C GLY A 186 26.12 4.13 -3.57
N VAL A 187 26.70 5.23 -4.04
CA VAL A 187 26.55 5.69 -5.43
C VAL A 187 27.92 5.90 -6.06
N VAL A 188 28.03 5.52 -7.34
CA VAL A 188 29.24 5.60 -8.15
C VAL A 188 28.90 6.35 -9.43
N GLY A 189 29.80 7.22 -9.92
CA GLY A 189 29.63 7.93 -11.20
C GLY A 189 28.90 9.26 -11.08
N GLN A 190 28.28 9.72 -12.19
CA GLN A 190 27.66 11.04 -12.30
C GLN A 190 26.39 11.20 -11.46
N LEU A 191 25.77 10.10 -11.05
CA LEU A 191 24.65 10.08 -10.11
C LEU A 191 25.03 10.60 -8.73
N GLY A 192 26.27 10.40 -8.26
CA GLY A 192 26.71 10.87 -6.95
C GLY A 192 26.51 12.38 -6.81
N PRO A 193 27.13 13.21 -7.67
CA PRO A 193 26.94 14.67 -7.63
C PRO A 193 25.50 15.14 -7.90
N LEU A 194 24.74 14.46 -8.78
CA LEU A 194 23.35 14.82 -9.07
C LEU A 194 22.41 14.53 -7.90
N LEU A 195 22.60 13.38 -7.25
CA LEU A 195 21.88 13.03 -6.05
C LEU A 195 22.35 13.87 -4.88
N GLU A 196 23.63 14.21 -4.73
CA GLU A 196 24.09 15.19 -3.72
C GLU A 196 23.39 16.55 -3.89
N LEU A 197 23.25 17.03 -5.13
CA LEU A 197 22.55 18.30 -5.43
C LEU A 197 21.06 18.26 -5.08
N GLY A 198 20.41 17.09 -5.21
CA GLY A 198 18.98 16.91 -4.94
C GLY A 198 18.64 16.32 -3.58
N ALA A 199 19.59 15.66 -2.91
CA ALA A 199 19.35 14.90 -1.69
C ALA A 199 19.09 15.82 -0.52
N ASP A 200 19.81 16.94 -0.39
CA ASP A 200 19.51 17.95 0.64
C ASP A 200 18.09 18.48 0.51
N ALA A 201 17.60 18.69 -0.72
CA ALA A 201 16.23 19.12 -0.96
C ALA A 201 15.22 18.01 -0.63
N ALA A 202 15.50 16.76 -1.01
CA ALA A 202 14.64 15.61 -0.74
C ALA A 202 14.58 15.27 0.76
N VAL A 203 15.71 15.29 1.45
CA VAL A 203 15.85 15.09 2.90
C VAL A 203 15.24 16.25 3.65
N GLY A 204 15.47 17.48 3.19
CA GLY A 204 14.81 18.67 3.73
C GLY A 204 13.30 18.59 3.61
N GLN A 205 12.77 18.08 2.48
CA GLN A 205 11.34 17.86 2.29
C GLN A 205 10.83 16.74 3.21
N TYR A 206 11.53 15.61 3.29
CA TYR A 206 11.19 14.50 4.19
C TYR A 206 11.14 14.97 5.65
N THR A 207 12.18 15.68 6.12
CA THR A 207 12.27 16.19 7.49
C THR A 207 11.14 17.16 7.78
N LYS A 208 10.86 18.11 6.87
CA LYS A 208 9.71 19.03 7.01
C LYS A 208 8.39 18.28 7.12
N THR A 209 8.18 17.25 6.32
CA THR A 209 6.98 16.41 6.38
C THR A 209 6.89 15.67 7.71
N MET A 210 7.97 15.07 8.19
CA MET A 210 7.98 14.38 9.49
C MET A 210 7.77 15.35 10.67
N ASP A 211 8.40 16.52 10.65
CA ASP A 211 8.21 17.58 11.66
C ASP A 211 6.78 18.10 11.67
N PHE A 212 6.15 18.23 10.50
CA PHE A 212 4.75 18.61 10.37
C PHE A 212 3.85 17.62 11.14
N TYR A 213 3.97 16.33 10.86
CA TYR A 213 3.13 15.31 11.50
C TYR A 213 3.47 15.13 12.98
N ALA A 214 4.74 15.25 13.37
CA ALA A 214 5.14 15.21 14.77
C ALA A 214 4.49 16.35 15.59
N ARG A 215 4.39 17.57 15.02
CA ARG A 215 3.70 18.69 15.67
C ARG A 215 2.20 18.48 15.75
N ALA A 216 1.58 17.98 14.67
CA ALA A 216 0.16 17.64 14.66
C ALA A 216 -0.16 16.57 15.72
N ASP A 217 0.65 15.52 15.79
CA ASP A 217 0.53 14.44 16.77
C ASP A 217 0.65 14.94 18.21
N ALA A 218 1.62 15.82 18.47
CA ALA A 218 1.77 16.44 19.79
C ALA A 218 0.55 17.31 20.16
N ALA A 219 0.01 18.05 19.19
CA ALA A 219 -1.20 18.84 19.39
C ALA A 219 -2.44 17.97 19.64
N ILE A 220 -2.60 16.85 18.92
CA ILE A 220 -3.65 15.86 19.16
C ILE A 220 -3.54 15.32 20.59
N ALA A 221 -2.36 14.87 21.00
CA ALA A 221 -2.15 14.33 22.35
C ALA A 221 -2.42 15.37 23.46
N ALA A 222 -2.11 16.65 23.21
CA ALA A 222 -2.34 17.71 24.17
C ALA A 222 -3.83 18.12 24.30
N GLN A 223 -4.56 18.12 23.19
CA GLN A 223 -5.91 18.70 23.11
C GLN A 223 -7.04 17.67 23.12
N LEU A 224 -6.83 16.46 22.58
CA LEU A 224 -7.87 15.45 22.45
C LEU A 224 -8.09 14.74 23.79
N ARG A 225 -9.21 15.05 24.44
CA ARG A 225 -9.63 14.38 25.68
C ARG A 225 -10.39 13.08 25.37
N PRO A 226 -10.27 12.03 26.18
CA PRO A 226 -11.15 10.87 26.09
C PRO A 226 -12.63 11.27 26.18
N ALA A 227 -13.50 10.55 25.50
CA ALA A 227 -14.94 10.74 25.64
C ALA A 227 -15.42 10.22 27.01
N PRO A 228 -16.51 10.78 27.58
CA PRO A 228 -17.02 10.30 28.85
C PRO A 228 -17.59 8.89 28.70
N SER A 229 -17.26 7.99 29.64
CA SER A 229 -17.77 6.61 29.66
C SER A 229 -19.24 6.49 30.08
N HIS A 230 -19.89 7.60 30.44
CA HIS A 230 -21.31 7.67 30.73
C HIS A 230 -21.90 8.92 30.07
N VAL A 231 -23.06 8.80 29.44
CA VAL A 231 -23.71 9.91 28.74
C VAL A 231 -25.24 9.80 28.85
N VAL A 232 -25.87 10.94 29.11
CA VAL A 232 -27.33 11.10 29.00
C VAL A 232 -27.60 11.85 27.70
N TYR A 233 -28.41 11.27 26.83
CA TYR A 233 -28.76 11.86 25.54
C TYR A 233 -30.23 11.62 25.20
N ARG A 234 -30.72 12.24 24.13
CA ARG A 234 -32.08 12.01 23.65
C ARG A 234 -32.05 11.23 22.35
N LEU A 235 -32.90 10.21 22.26
CA LEU A 235 -33.17 9.52 21.00
C LEU A 235 -33.81 10.48 20.00
N LEU A 236 -33.73 10.16 18.72
CA LEU A 236 -34.45 10.87 17.66
C LEU A 236 -35.78 10.14 17.39
N ASN A 237 -36.89 10.87 17.39
CA ASN A 237 -38.18 10.34 16.96
C ASN A 237 -38.20 10.20 15.42
N ALA A 238 -39.09 9.37 14.88
CA ALA A 238 -39.20 9.15 13.43
C ALA A 238 -39.43 10.43 12.60
N ASP A 239 -40.14 11.40 13.19
CA ASP A 239 -40.40 12.72 12.59
C ASP A 239 -39.21 13.69 12.68
N GLY A 240 -38.06 13.24 13.19
CA GLY A 240 -36.87 14.06 13.37
C GLY A 240 -36.91 14.97 14.59
N THR A 241 -37.83 14.75 15.55
CA THR A 241 -37.89 15.53 16.80
C THR A 241 -37.11 14.86 17.94
N ARG A 242 -36.96 15.58 19.07
CA ARG A 242 -36.29 15.06 20.27
C ARG A 242 -37.18 14.04 20.98
N GLY A 243 -36.70 12.81 21.06
CA GLY A 243 -37.35 11.73 21.78
C GLY A 243 -37.01 11.66 23.26
N LYS A 244 -37.21 10.45 23.79
CA LYS A 244 -36.98 10.11 25.21
C LYS A 244 -35.51 10.30 25.58
N ALA A 245 -35.28 10.81 26.79
CA ALA A 245 -33.96 10.81 27.41
C ALA A 245 -33.57 9.39 27.84
N VAL A 246 -32.38 8.97 27.46
CA VAL A 246 -31.80 7.67 27.78
C VAL A 246 -30.35 7.84 28.22
N GLU A 247 -29.81 6.78 28.81
CA GLU A 247 -28.44 6.74 29.32
C GLU A 247 -27.70 5.57 28.69
N ALA A 248 -26.42 5.81 28.36
CA ALA A 248 -25.48 4.80 27.89
C ALA A 248 -24.23 4.85 28.76
N SER A 249 -23.64 3.69 29.07
CA SER A 249 -22.48 3.62 29.94
C SER A 249 -21.55 2.46 29.62
N GLY A 250 -20.24 2.66 29.81
CA GLY A 250 -19.22 1.63 29.72
C GLY A 250 -19.34 0.85 28.41
N ASP A 251 -19.53 -0.46 28.54
CA ASP A 251 -19.58 -1.43 27.45
C ASP A 251 -20.77 -1.23 26.48
N ASP A 252 -21.79 -0.44 26.87
CA ASP A 252 -22.90 -0.09 25.96
C ASP A 252 -22.47 0.92 24.88
N ILE A 253 -21.32 1.59 25.04
CA ILE A 253 -20.84 2.65 24.17
C ILE A 253 -19.73 2.14 23.27
N VAL A 254 -19.94 2.23 21.95
CA VAL A 254 -18.89 2.01 20.95
C VAL A 254 -18.38 3.35 20.44
N THR A 255 -17.06 3.51 20.38
CA THR A 255 -16.37 4.66 19.81
C THR A 255 -15.66 4.25 18.52
N ALA A 256 -16.04 4.85 17.40
CA ALA A 256 -15.41 4.65 16.11
C ALA A 256 -14.62 5.88 15.67
N VAL A 257 -13.46 5.66 15.05
CA VAL A 257 -12.75 6.71 14.30
C VAL A 257 -13.04 6.53 12.81
N PHE A 258 -13.62 7.55 12.19
CA PHE A 258 -13.97 7.57 10.77
C PHE A 258 -13.02 8.48 9.99
N ALA A 259 -12.36 7.91 8.99
CA ALA A 259 -11.55 8.60 7.99
C ALA A 259 -11.93 8.08 6.59
N THR A 260 -11.83 8.92 5.56
CA THR A 260 -12.23 8.61 4.19
C THR A 260 -11.39 9.43 3.23
N ASP A 261 -11.37 9.04 1.95
CA ASP A 261 -10.66 9.77 0.90
C ASP A 261 -9.18 9.91 1.27
N LEU A 262 -8.57 8.76 1.60
CA LEU A 262 -7.21 8.67 2.08
C LEU A 262 -6.22 9.07 0.97
N HIS A 263 -6.51 8.72 -0.29
CA HIS A 263 -5.72 9.03 -1.48
C HIS A 263 -4.22 8.76 -1.29
N CYS A 264 -3.92 7.61 -0.67
CA CYS A 264 -2.57 7.21 -0.29
C CYS A 264 -1.83 8.26 0.58
N ASN A 265 -2.52 9.02 1.43
CA ASN A 265 -1.90 9.91 2.40
C ASN A 265 -1.36 9.10 3.60
N ILE A 266 -0.37 8.25 3.32
CA ILE A 266 0.24 7.32 4.29
C ILE A 266 0.88 8.04 5.47
N ALA A 267 1.24 9.32 5.30
CA ALA A 267 1.84 10.10 6.36
C ALA A 267 0.85 10.43 7.49
N LEU A 268 -0.46 10.42 7.23
CA LEU A 268 -1.51 10.54 8.24
C LEU A 268 -1.89 9.22 8.91
N ALA A 269 -1.39 8.07 8.45
CA ALA A 269 -1.75 6.77 9.02
C ALA A 269 -1.49 6.71 10.53
N GLY A 270 -0.32 7.20 10.96
CA GLY A 270 0.06 7.29 12.37
C GLY A 270 -0.80 8.29 13.16
N SER A 271 -1.09 9.46 12.59
CA SER A 271 -1.95 10.46 13.26
C SER A 271 -3.37 9.94 13.47
N ILE A 272 -3.95 9.22 12.51
CA ILE A 272 -5.26 8.57 12.65
C ILE A 272 -5.23 7.53 13.77
N ALA A 273 -4.18 6.70 13.84
CA ALA A 273 -4.01 5.73 14.93
C ALA A 273 -3.93 6.42 16.31
N ARG A 274 -3.20 7.53 16.42
CA ARG A 274 -3.13 8.32 17.67
C ARG A 274 -4.47 8.95 18.06
N ILE A 275 -5.26 9.39 17.08
CA ILE A 275 -6.63 9.87 17.33
C ILE A 275 -7.48 8.72 17.89
N ALA A 276 -7.36 7.51 17.33
CA ALA A 276 -8.03 6.32 17.82
C ALA A 276 -7.59 5.97 19.26
N ASP A 277 -6.29 5.99 19.54
CA ASP A 277 -5.75 5.73 20.88
C ASP A 277 -6.29 6.75 21.91
N ALA A 278 -6.20 8.04 21.58
CA ALA A 278 -6.64 9.12 22.48
C ALA A 278 -8.17 9.21 22.63
N ALA A 279 -8.93 8.74 21.63
CA ALA A 279 -10.38 8.63 21.71
C ALA A 279 -10.84 7.40 22.51
N GLY A 280 -9.97 6.39 22.68
CA GLY A 280 -10.37 5.07 23.18
C GLY A 280 -11.29 4.37 22.19
N ALA A 281 -10.91 4.37 20.91
CA ALA A 281 -11.73 3.78 19.85
C ALA A 281 -11.76 2.24 19.95
N ASP A 282 -12.89 1.65 19.56
CA ASP A 282 -13.08 0.20 19.46
C ASP A 282 -12.81 -0.31 18.04
N LEU A 283 -12.93 0.58 17.04
CA LEU A 283 -12.71 0.29 15.63
C LEU A 283 -12.34 1.54 14.84
N ILE A 284 -11.70 1.32 13.69
CA ILE A 284 -11.48 2.33 12.65
C ILE A 284 -12.41 2.01 11.47
N ILE A 285 -13.07 3.05 10.95
CA ILE A 285 -13.88 2.98 9.74
C ILE A 285 -13.16 3.75 8.65
N ASN A 286 -12.78 3.03 7.59
CA ASN A 286 -12.25 3.58 6.36
C ASN A 286 -13.39 3.77 5.35
N GLY A 287 -13.73 5.01 5.02
CA GLY A 287 -14.79 5.35 4.06
C GLY A 287 -14.40 5.19 2.59
N GLY A 288 -13.23 4.62 2.31
CA GLY A 288 -12.77 4.32 0.96
C GLY A 288 -11.82 5.36 0.39
N ASP A 289 -11.49 5.17 -0.87
CA ASP A 289 -10.40 5.84 -1.58
C ASP A 289 -9.08 5.68 -0.81
N THR A 290 -8.79 4.44 -0.38
CA THR A 290 -7.53 4.05 0.26
C THR A 290 -6.34 4.36 -0.66
N THR A 291 -6.55 4.11 -1.95
CA THR A 291 -5.59 4.29 -3.03
C THR A 291 -5.98 5.48 -3.91
N THR A 292 -5.06 5.91 -4.77
CA THR A 292 -5.26 7.00 -5.73
C THR A 292 -5.69 6.50 -7.11
N ASN A 293 -5.27 5.30 -7.53
CA ASN A 293 -5.58 4.74 -8.83
C ASN A 293 -6.08 3.28 -8.73
N GLY A 294 -6.02 2.67 -7.55
CA GLY A 294 -6.50 1.32 -7.30
C GLY A 294 -5.72 0.25 -8.05
N THR A 295 -4.40 0.30 -7.99
CA THR A 295 -3.52 -0.64 -8.70
C THR A 295 -2.84 -1.62 -7.73
N SER A 296 -2.14 -2.64 -8.24
CA SER A 296 -1.47 -3.70 -7.43
C SER A 296 -0.18 -3.47 -6.57
N ALA A 297 0.65 -2.44 -6.62
CA ALA A 297 0.38 -1.21 -7.23
C ALA A 297 0.57 -0.02 -6.20
N GLU A 298 -0.56 0.37 -5.67
CA GLU A 298 -0.64 1.16 -4.45
C GLU A 298 -0.73 0.27 -3.21
N ARG A 299 -0.18 -0.96 -3.27
CA ARG A 299 -0.16 -1.90 -2.14
C ARG A 299 0.51 -1.27 -0.91
N PHE A 300 1.58 -0.52 -1.13
CA PHE A 300 2.28 0.17 -0.05
C PHE A 300 1.38 1.17 0.70
N CYS A 301 0.33 1.71 0.06
CA CYS A 301 -0.65 2.57 0.72
C CYS A 301 -1.45 1.77 1.76
N VAL A 302 -1.99 0.62 1.35
CA VAL A 302 -2.74 -0.31 2.21
C VAL A 302 -1.85 -0.80 3.36
N ASP A 303 -0.61 -1.23 3.06
CA ASP A 303 0.31 -1.75 4.07
C ASP A 303 0.73 -0.69 5.11
N ALA A 304 0.92 0.56 4.69
CA ALA A 304 1.25 1.64 5.61
C ALA A 304 0.12 1.92 6.61
N PHE A 305 -1.12 2.00 6.13
CA PHE A 305 -2.29 2.14 7.00
C PHE A 305 -2.49 0.90 7.88
N ALA A 306 -2.39 -0.31 7.32
CA ALA A 306 -2.54 -1.55 8.09
C ALA A 306 -1.47 -1.66 9.20
N THR A 307 -0.24 -1.25 8.93
CA THR A 307 0.84 -1.22 9.92
C THR A 307 0.54 -0.26 11.07
N ALA A 308 0.04 0.94 10.75
CA ALA A 308 -0.32 1.94 11.76
C ALA A 308 -1.56 1.51 12.57
N TRP A 309 -2.52 0.86 11.93
CA TRP A 309 -3.84 0.53 12.49
C TRP A 309 -3.93 -0.89 13.06
N LYS A 310 -2.83 -1.64 13.10
CA LYS A 310 -2.75 -3.06 13.50
C LYS A 310 -3.43 -3.43 14.83
N ASN A 311 -3.69 -2.46 15.70
CA ASN A 311 -4.33 -2.66 17.01
C ASN A 311 -5.87 -2.53 16.96
N TYR A 312 -6.44 -2.16 15.82
CA TYR A 312 -7.86 -1.90 15.65
C TYR A 312 -8.46 -2.84 14.60
N PRO A 313 -9.67 -3.37 14.82
CA PRO A 313 -10.45 -3.89 13.70
C PRO A 313 -10.78 -2.73 12.76
N VAL A 314 -10.62 -2.96 11.45
CA VAL A 314 -10.87 -1.96 10.42
C VAL A 314 -12.02 -2.43 9.54
N VAL A 315 -13.01 -1.57 9.36
CA VAL A 315 -14.11 -1.75 8.40
C VAL A 315 -13.91 -0.80 7.25
N VAL A 316 -14.06 -1.27 6.02
CA VAL A 316 -13.86 -0.45 4.82
C VAL A 316 -15.03 -0.53 3.84
N SER A 317 -15.43 0.62 3.30
CA SER A 317 -16.32 0.74 2.14
C SER A 317 -15.51 1.33 1.00
N ASP A 318 -14.98 0.47 0.13
CA ASP A 318 -14.12 0.85 -1.00
C ASP A 318 -14.75 1.98 -1.83
N GLY A 319 -13.92 2.97 -2.15
CA GLY A 319 -14.32 4.13 -2.92
C GLY A 319 -14.20 3.93 -4.42
N ASN A 320 -14.42 5.01 -5.18
CA ASN A 320 -14.27 4.95 -6.63
C ASN A 320 -12.80 4.91 -7.06
N HIS A 321 -11.81 5.16 -6.21
CA HIS A 321 -10.40 4.98 -6.54
C HIS A 321 -9.89 3.57 -6.19
N ASP A 322 -10.66 2.78 -5.45
CA ASP A 322 -10.26 1.44 -5.03
C ASP A 322 -10.79 0.39 -6.01
N SER A 323 -9.88 -0.39 -6.59
CA SER A 323 -10.25 -1.45 -7.55
C SER A 323 -10.48 -2.78 -6.83
N THR A 324 -10.89 -3.82 -7.59
CA THR A 324 -10.93 -5.19 -7.06
C THR A 324 -9.57 -5.67 -6.54
N THR A 325 -8.48 -5.12 -7.07
CA THR A 325 -7.13 -5.35 -6.57
C THR A 325 -6.94 -4.72 -5.19
N THR A 326 -7.36 -3.46 -5.00
CA THR A 326 -7.32 -2.80 -3.69
C THR A 326 -8.13 -3.58 -2.67
N THR A 327 -9.38 -3.95 -3.03
CA THR A 327 -10.25 -4.79 -2.20
C THR A 327 -9.56 -6.08 -1.74
N ALA A 328 -8.81 -6.74 -2.64
CA ALA A 328 -8.10 -7.98 -2.32
C ALA A 328 -6.94 -7.74 -1.34
N GLN A 329 -6.20 -6.64 -1.51
CA GLN A 329 -5.10 -6.26 -0.62
C GLN A 329 -5.60 -5.88 0.78
N GLU A 330 -6.71 -5.16 0.87
CA GLU A 330 -7.35 -4.79 2.14
C GLU A 330 -7.82 -6.03 2.91
N ARG A 331 -8.40 -7.01 2.21
CA ARG A 331 -8.73 -8.31 2.83
C ARG A 331 -7.48 -9.09 3.27
N GLU A 332 -6.39 -9.02 2.51
CA GLU A 332 -5.14 -9.71 2.82
C GLU A 332 -4.50 -9.18 4.12
N VAL A 333 -4.61 -7.88 4.38
CA VAL A 333 -4.17 -7.27 5.64
C VAL A 333 -5.19 -7.41 6.79
N GLY A 334 -6.28 -8.15 6.56
CA GLY A 334 -7.27 -8.51 7.59
C GLY A 334 -8.40 -7.50 7.79
N TRP A 335 -8.59 -6.53 6.89
CA TRP A 335 -9.70 -5.58 7.01
C TRP A 335 -11.05 -6.19 6.59
N HIS A 336 -12.12 -5.71 7.22
CA HIS A 336 -13.49 -6.11 6.93
C HIS A 336 -14.06 -5.24 5.80
N VAL A 337 -13.90 -5.68 4.56
CA VAL A 337 -14.47 -4.99 3.39
C VAL A 337 -15.97 -5.24 3.28
N LEU A 338 -16.78 -4.18 3.33
CA LEU A 338 -18.23 -4.21 3.14
C LEU A 338 -18.57 -4.49 1.68
N ALA A 339 -19.40 -5.51 1.43
CA ALA A 339 -19.70 -5.99 0.08
C ALA A 339 -21.19 -6.34 -0.11
N GLY A 340 -22.09 -5.50 0.43
CA GLY A 340 -23.53 -5.67 0.29
C GLY A 340 -24.17 -6.57 1.35
N GLU A 341 -23.40 -6.97 2.37
CA GLU A 341 -23.85 -7.76 3.51
C GLU A 341 -23.49 -7.07 4.82
N ALA A 342 -24.31 -7.27 5.86
CA ALA A 342 -24.09 -6.67 7.17
C ALA A 342 -23.07 -7.48 7.98
N LEU A 343 -22.03 -6.81 8.46
CA LEU A 343 -20.99 -7.36 9.32
C LEU A 343 -21.15 -6.85 10.75
N THR A 344 -20.68 -7.61 11.75
CA THR A 344 -20.60 -7.14 13.13
C THR A 344 -19.14 -6.95 13.53
N VAL A 345 -18.74 -5.71 13.77
CA VAL A 345 -17.35 -5.33 14.05
C VAL A 345 -17.35 -4.27 15.15
N GLY A 346 -16.49 -4.44 16.16
CA GLY A 346 -16.41 -3.50 17.29
C GLY A 346 -17.73 -3.31 18.03
N GLY A 347 -18.62 -4.33 18.06
CA GLY A 347 -19.93 -4.25 18.69
C GLY A 347 -21.04 -3.61 17.84
N LEU A 348 -20.73 -3.11 16.63
CA LEU A 348 -21.71 -2.51 15.72
C LEU A 348 -22.05 -3.45 14.57
N ARG A 349 -23.34 -3.52 14.22
CA ARG A 349 -23.82 -4.16 13.00
C ARG A 349 -23.83 -3.14 11.86
N ILE A 350 -22.86 -3.27 10.97
CA ILE A 350 -22.54 -2.31 9.92
C ILE A 350 -22.92 -2.89 8.56
N LEU A 351 -23.65 -2.12 7.76
CA LEU A 351 -23.97 -2.44 6.37
C LEU A 351 -23.30 -1.43 5.44
N GLY A 352 -22.94 -1.87 4.25
CA GLY A 352 -22.33 -1.02 3.22
C GLY A 352 -21.95 -1.85 2.01
N ASP A 353 -21.30 -1.21 1.05
CA ASP A 353 -20.83 -1.89 -0.17
C ASP A 353 -19.62 -1.16 -0.77
N ILE A 354 -19.06 -1.78 -1.79
CA ILE A 354 -18.01 -1.24 -2.66
C ILE A 354 -18.66 -0.32 -3.70
N ALA A 355 -18.06 0.85 -3.93
CA ALA A 355 -18.54 1.78 -4.96
C ALA A 355 -18.73 1.09 -6.32
N PRO A 356 -19.84 1.34 -7.03
CA PRO A 356 -20.14 0.69 -8.31
C PRO A 356 -19.33 1.28 -9.48
N THR A 357 -18.54 2.32 -9.23
CA THR A 357 -17.72 3.02 -10.22
C THR A 357 -16.25 2.93 -9.88
N ILE A 358 -15.38 3.00 -10.88
CA ILE A 358 -13.93 3.11 -10.74
C ILE A 358 -13.44 4.35 -11.49
N THR A 359 -12.63 5.18 -10.83
CA THR A 359 -11.97 6.35 -11.37
C THR A 359 -10.49 6.03 -11.51
N LYS A 360 -10.00 6.17 -12.74
CA LYS A 360 -8.59 5.99 -13.09
C LYS A 360 -8.01 7.34 -13.43
N LEU A 361 -6.87 7.68 -12.81
CA LEU A 361 -6.22 8.96 -13.04
C LEU A 361 -5.90 9.14 -14.54
N GLY A 362 -6.27 10.31 -15.08
CA GLY A 362 -6.07 10.64 -16.49
C GLY A 362 -7.01 9.93 -17.48
N GLN A 363 -7.81 8.95 -17.04
CA GLN A 363 -8.72 8.17 -17.90
C GLN A 363 -10.19 8.45 -17.60
N GLY A 364 -10.51 8.98 -16.42
CA GLY A 364 -11.88 9.32 -16.03
C GLY A 364 -12.55 8.23 -15.19
N THR A 365 -13.88 8.25 -15.13
CA THR A 365 -14.68 7.37 -14.27
C THR A 365 -15.52 6.42 -15.12
N PHE A 366 -15.51 5.15 -14.75
CA PHE A 366 -16.16 4.04 -15.46
C PHE A 366 -17.05 3.24 -14.51
N ALA A 367 -17.99 2.49 -15.07
CA ALA A 367 -18.71 1.46 -14.31
C ALA A 367 -17.73 0.33 -13.93
N LYS A 368 -17.70 -0.02 -12.64
CA LYS A 368 -16.97 -1.17 -12.09
C LYS A 368 -17.90 -2.38 -11.93
N ARG A 369 -19.21 -2.13 -11.79
CA ARG A 369 -20.28 -3.12 -11.63
C ARG A 369 -21.43 -2.80 -12.60
N GLU A 370 -22.28 -3.79 -12.86
CA GLU A 370 -23.51 -3.58 -13.65
C GLU A 370 -24.48 -2.65 -12.92
N GLU A 371 -24.57 -2.77 -11.60
CA GLU A 371 -25.41 -1.94 -10.75
C GLU A 371 -24.90 -0.50 -10.70
N SER A 372 -25.81 0.47 -10.85
CA SER A 372 -25.55 1.90 -10.73
C SER A 372 -25.61 2.39 -9.27
N LYS A 373 -25.12 3.61 -9.02
CA LYS A 373 -25.17 4.22 -7.67
C LYS A 373 -26.59 4.28 -7.08
N PRO A 374 -27.64 4.71 -7.83
CA PRO A 374 -29.01 4.70 -7.32
C PRO A 374 -29.57 3.30 -7.05
N GLU A 375 -29.26 2.31 -7.89
CA GLU A 375 -29.72 0.92 -7.70
C GLU A 375 -29.08 0.30 -6.45
N MET A 376 -27.77 0.51 -6.25
CA MET A 376 -27.07 0.10 -5.04
C MET A 376 -27.68 0.73 -3.80
N ALA A 377 -27.98 2.03 -3.84
CA ALA A 377 -28.60 2.75 -2.74
C ALA A 377 -29.99 2.19 -2.38
N GLN A 378 -30.84 1.96 -3.39
CA GLN A 378 -32.16 1.34 -3.21
C GLN A 378 -32.05 -0.05 -2.57
N ARG A 379 -31.12 -0.89 -3.07
CA ARG A 379 -30.89 -2.22 -2.53
C ARG A 379 -30.42 -2.17 -1.08
N LEU A 380 -29.41 -1.34 -0.76
CA LEU A 380 -28.87 -1.22 0.59
C LEU A 380 -29.93 -0.71 1.58
N ALA A 381 -30.73 0.28 1.19
CA ALA A 381 -31.85 0.77 2.01
C ALA A 381 -32.88 -0.34 2.28
N THR A 382 -33.23 -1.11 1.25
CA THR A 382 -34.14 -2.27 1.40
C THR A 382 -33.57 -3.32 2.33
N LEU A 383 -32.27 -3.63 2.23
CA LEU A 383 -31.59 -4.59 3.10
C LEU A 383 -31.55 -4.12 4.55
N ALA A 384 -31.34 -2.82 4.79
CA ALA A 384 -31.33 -2.24 6.13
C ALA A 384 -32.67 -2.42 6.87
N CYS A 385 -33.80 -2.51 6.16
CA CYS A 385 -35.11 -2.76 6.77
C CYS A 385 -35.40 -4.25 7.04
N ARG A 386 -34.61 -5.18 6.51
CA ARG A 386 -34.83 -6.64 6.71
C ARG A 386 -34.27 -7.14 8.03
N ALA A 387 -33.26 -6.47 8.56
CA ALA A 387 -32.65 -6.79 9.83
C ALA A 387 -32.07 -5.51 10.43
N PRO A 388 -32.10 -5.35 11.76
CA PRO A 388 -31.59 -4.14 12.40
C PRO A 388 -30.12 -3.84 12.03
N ILE A 389 -29.83 -2.59 11.64
CA ILE A 389 -28.49 -2.06 11.31
C ILE A 389 -28.18 -0.87 12.23
N ASP A 390 -26.95 -0.78 12.72
CA ASP A 390 -26.51 0.34 13.59
C ASP A 390 -25.88 1.47 12.78
N LEU A 391 -25.19 1.13 11.69
CA LEU A 391 -24.47 2.08 10.85
C LEU A 391 -24.47 1.63 9.39
N MET A 392 -24.76 2.55 8.48
CA MET A 392 -24.53 2.40 7.06
C MET A 392 -23.29 3.18 6.63
N VAL A 393 -22.36 2.50 5.95
CA VAL A 393 -21.13 3.11 5.41
C VAL A 393 -21.12 2.94 3.89
N VAL A 394 -21.04 4.06 3.19
CA VAL A 394 -21.03 4.12 1.73
C VAL A 394 -20.07 5.21 1.30
N HIS A 395 -19.21 4.97 0.32
CA HIS A 395 -18.25 6.00 -0.11
C HIS A 395 -18.94 7.27 -0.64
N ASP A 396 -19.92 7.13 -1.54
CA ASP A 396 -20.55 8.26 -2.23
C ASP A 396 -21.83 8.75 -1.52
N PRO A 397 -21.92 10.04 -1.10
CA PRO A 397 -23.10 10.61 -0.43
C PRO A 397 -24.39 10.59 -1.24
N TYR A 398 -24.34 10.52 -2.57
CA TYR A 398 -25.54 10.40 -3.39
C TYR A 398 -26.32 9.12 -3.08
N THR A 399 -25.64 8.08 -2.60
CA THR A 399 -26.28 6.82 -2.21
C THR A 399 -27.10 6.93 -0.92
N GLN A 400 -26.92 8.01 -0.15
CA GLN A 400 -27.71 8.27 1.06
C GLN A 400 -29.11 8.83 0.76
N ARG A 401 -29.33 9.37 -0.46
CA ARG A 401 -30.46 10.25 -0.81
C ARG A 401 -31.47 9.58 -1.73
N VAL A 402 -31.93 8.38 -1.38
CA VAL A 402 -32.97 7.64 -2.13
C VAL A 402 -34.30 7.55 -1.36
N PRO A 403 -35.45 7.45 -2.03
CA PRO A 403 -36.77 7.35 -1.39
C PRO A 403 -36.93 6.15 -0.46
N GLU A 404 -36.29 5.03 -0.79
CA GLU A 404 -36.33 3.78 0.00
C GLU A 404 -35.56 3.89 1.31
N ASN A 405 -34.75 4.93 1.48
CA ASN A 405 -34.04 5.18 2.73
C ASN A 405 -34.97 5.84 3.76
N THR A 406 -35.86 5.02 4.32
CA THR A 406 -36.94 5.40 5.25
C THR A 406 -36.50 5.45 6.73
N GLY A 407 -35.21 5.28 7.02
CA GLY A 407 -34.65 5.41 8.38
C GLY A 407 -34.42 4.11 9.15
N CYS A 408 -34.49 2.94 8.49
CA CYS A 408 -34.19 1.64 9.12
C CYS A 408 -32.74 1.52 9.63
N ALA A 409 -31.79 2.25 9.03
CA ALA A 409 -30.46 2.46 9.59
C ALA A 409 -30.40 3.88 10.20
N PRO A 410 -30.07 4.03 11.49
CA PRO A 410 -30.16 5.31 12.20
C PRO A 410 -29.06 6.29 11.80
N MET A 411 -28.00 5.82 11.12
CA MET A 411 -26.91 6.66 10.65
C MET A 411 -26.34 6.18 9.31
N TRP A 412 -26.09 7.12 8.40
CA TRP A 412 -25.37 6.95 7.14
C TRP A 412 -24.16 7.86 7.11
N ILE A 413 -22.98 7.29 6.88
CA ILE A 413 -21.73 8.03 6.72
C ILE A 413 -21.12 7.82 5.33
N SER A 414 -20.44 8.84 4.81
CA SER A 414 -19.78 8.82 3.50
C SER A 414 -18.58 9.75 3.39
N GLY A 415 -17.93 9.73 2.22
CA GLY A 415 -16.84 10.60 1.80
C GLY A 415 -17.04 11.16 0.39
N HIS A 416 -16.11 10.89 -0.52
CA HIS A 416 -16.11 11.15 -1.97
C HIS A 416 -16.00 12.62 -2.39
N VAL A 417 -16.68 13.53 -1.70
CA VAL A 417 -16.77 14.95 -2.10
C VAL A 417 -15.68 15.82 -1.47
N HIS A 418 -14.78 15.23 -0.70
CA HIS A 418 -13.61 15.87 -0.06
C HIS A 418 -13.95 17.08 0.83
N ARG A 419 -15.20 17.18 1.29
CA ARG A 419 -15.66 18.25 2.16
C ARG A 419 -16.68 17.70 3.14
N ARG A 420 -16.67 18.26 4.35
CA ARG A 420 -17.66 17.91 5.36
C ARG A 420 -19.04 18.44 5.00
N VAL A 421 -20.03 17.57 4.98
CA VAL A 421 -21.46 17.91 4.80
C VAL A 421 -22.26 17.28 5.94
N GLY A 422 -23.09 18.09 6.60
CA GLY A 422 -23.83 17.67 7.78
C GLY A 422 -22.98 17.66 9.07
N PRO A 423 -23.37 16.86 10.09
CA PRO A 423 -24.49 15.92 10.07
C PRO A 423 -25.86 16.60 9.92
N GLU A 424 -26.77 15.94 9.22
CA GLU A 424 -28.18 16.35 9.02
C GLU A 424 -29.10 15.28 9.61
N ILE A 425 -30.17 15.69 10.31
CA ILE A 425 -31.22 14.77 10.76
C ILE A 425 -32.32 14.77 9.71
N VAL A 426 -32.61 13.59 9.17
CA VAL A 426 -33.63 13.38 8.15
C VAL A 426 -34.75 12.50 8.73
N PRO A 427 -36.00 12.99 8.77
CA PRO A 427 -37.14 12.18 9.15
C PRO A 427 -37.37 11.01 8.18
N GLY A 428 -37.99 9.94 8.66
CA GLY A 428 -38.28 8.75 7.86
C GLY A 428 -39.44 7.95 8.45
N ALA A 429 -40.12 7.18 7.60
CA ALA A 429 -41.28 6.39 8.02
C ALA A 429 -40.94 5.30 9.05
N ASP A 430 -39.72 4.76 8.99
CA ASP A 430 -39.23 3.70 9.88
C ASP A 430 -38.32 4.25 11.00
N GLY A 431 -37.88 5.50 10.88
CA GLY A 431 -37.03 6.17 11.88
C GLY A 431 -36.42 7.46 11.35
N ALA A 432 -35.93 8.32 12.24
CA ALA A 432 -35.07 9.42 11.83
C ALA A 432 -33.64 8.90 11.67
N GLN A 433 -32.92 9.48 10.71
CA GLN A 433 -31.57 9.10 10.38
C GLN A 433 -30.63 10.30 10.38
N VAL A 434 -29.41 10.05 10.82
CA VAL A 434 -28.30 11.00 10.69
C VAL A 434 -27.60 10.74 9.37
N ARG A 435 -27.48 11.75 8.51
CA ARG A 435 -26.65 11.70 7.30
C ARG A 435 -25.42 12.56 7.47
N TYR A 436 -24.25 11.99 7.25
CA TYR A 436 -22.99 12.69 7.41
C TYR A 436 -22.02 12.34 6.29
N THR A 437 -21.32 13.34 5.79
CA THR A 437 -20.22 13.15 4.84
C THR A 437 -18.98 13.80 5.45
N ASN A 438 -17.92 13.02 5.63
CA ASN A 438 -16.66 13.51 6.18
C ASN A 438 -15.80 14.13 5.06
N ALA A 439 -14.91 15.06 5.41
CA ALA A 439 -13.92 15.56 4.46
C ALA A 439 -12.81 14.53 4.22
N SER A 440 -11.89 14.83 3.29
CA SER A 440 -10.76 13.95 3.00
C SER A 440 -9.64 14.08 4.03
N THR A 441 -8.59 13.29 3.87
CA THR A 441 -7.35 13.43 4.64
C THR A 441 -6.43 14.53 4.08
N GLY A 442 -6.99 15.62 3.56
CA GLY A 442 -6.25 16.83 3.16
C GLY A 442 -5.42 16.69 1.87
N ARG A 443 -5.52 15.56 1.16
CA ARG A 443 -4.80 15.29 -0.09
C ARG A 443 -5.75 15.39 -1.29
N GLY A 444 -5.46 16.31 -2.21
CA GLY A 444 -6.20 16.49 -3.44
C GLY A 444 -5.48 15.81 -4.61
N LEU A 445 -6.22 15.09 -5.44
CA LEU A 445 -5.70 14.33 -6.59
C LEU A 445 -5.11 15.19 -7.74
N LYS A 446 -5.19 16.53 -7.66
CA LYS A 446 -4.94 17.37 -8.84
C LYS A 446 -3.50 17.80 -9.07
N ASP A 447 -2.64 17.93 -8.04
CA ASP A 447 -1.27 18.44 -8.28
C ASP A 447 -0.18 17.95 -7.30
N ASP A 448 -0.51 17.11 -6.30
CA ASP A 448 0.46 16.80 -5.24
C ASP A 448 1.11 15.41 -5.43
N THR A 449 2.41 15.43 -5.67
CA THR A 449 3.29 14.24 -5.67
C THR A 449 3.21 13.47 -4.34
N VAL A 450 3.60 12.19 -4.36
CA VAL A 450 3.54 11.20 -3.25
C VAL A 450 4.16 11.70 -1.92
N MET A 451 4.87 12.83 -1.92
CA MET A 451 5.56 13.45 -0.78
C MET A 451 5.26 14.96 -0.61
N GLY A 452 4.07 15.42 -1.03
CA GLY A 452 3.62 16.82 -0.98
C GLY A 452 2.94 17.25 0.32
N ALA A 453 2.89 18.56 0.56
CA ALA A 453 2.15 19.17 1.66
C ALA A 453 0.63 18.97 1.50
N MET A 454 -0.12 19.01 2.61
CA MET A 454 -1.59 18.94 2.56
C MET A 454 -2.17 20.14 1.80
N GLY A 455 -2.95 19.87 0.75
CA GLY A 455 -3.62 20.90 -0.05
C GLY A 455 -4.90 21.46 0.59
N SER A 456 -5.44 20.78 1.61
CA SER A 456 -6.58 21.23 2.40
C SER A 456 -6.52 20.67 3.82
N ASP A 457 -7.43 21.11 4.69
CA ASP A 457 -7.60 20.50 6.01
C ASP A 457 -7.88 18.99 5.87
N ALA A 458 -7.24 18.19 6.71
CA ALA A 458 -7.55 16.78 6.88
C ALA A 458 -8.52 16.64 8.04
N GLU A 459 -9.66 15.98 7.84
CA GLU A 459 -10.67 15.82 8.88
C GLU A 459 -10.92 14.36 9.22
N ILE A 460 -10.78 14.04 10.51
CA ILE A 460 -11.04 12.73 11.08
C ILE A 460 -12.19 12.90 12.08
N THR A 461 -13.23 12.08 11.95
CA THR A 461 -14.40 12.19 12.83
C THR A 461 -14.42 11.05 13.84
N ILE A 462 -14.64 11.39 15.11
CA ILE A 462 -14.93 10.42 16.17
C ILE A 462 -16.45 10.33 16.30
N LEU A 463 -16.98 9.12 16.22
CA LEU A 463 -18.41 8.80 16.27
C LEU A 463 -18.67 7.88 17.45
N ARG A 464 -19.75 8.15 18.21
CA ARG A 464 -20.13 7.30 19.34
C ARG A 464 -21.54 6.75 19.18
N PHE A 465 -21.72 5.49 19.56
CA PHE A 465 -22.94 4.73 19.39
C PHE A 465 -23.34 4.06 20.70
N ASP A 466 -24.65 4.04 20.96
CA ASP A 466 -25.26 3.27 22.03
C ASP A 466 -25.74 1.95 21.42
N THR A 467 -25.14 0.84 21.84
CA THR A 467 -25.47 -0.51 21.33
C THR A 467 -26.76 -1.07 21.93
N LYS A 468 -27.17 -0.60 23.10
CA LYS A 468 -28.39 -1.01 23.80
C LYS A 468 -29.62 -0.40 23.14
N HIS A 469 -29.57 0.89 22.83
CA HIS A 469 -30.64 1.60 22.12
C HIS A 469 -30.42 1.67 20.61
N ARG A 470 -29.29 1.16 20.12
CA ARG A 470 -28.92 1.08 18.70
C ARG A 470 -29.01 2.43 18.00
N SER A 471 -28.37 3.42 18.60
CA SER A 471 -28.54 4.83 18.22
C SER A 471 -27.22 5.58 18.25
N PRO A 472 -26.96 6.48 17.28
CA PRO A 472 -25.81 7.37 17.34
C PRO A 472 -25.99 8.39 18.48
N ILE A 473 -24.96 8.57 19.30
CA ILE A 473 -24.97 9.41 20.50
C ILE A 473 -24.51 10.82 20.15
N ASP A 474 -23.24 10.94 19.79
CA ASP A 474 -22.53 12.20 19.56
C ASP A 474 -21.37 12.01 18.57
N TYR A 475 -20.85 13.13 18.09
CA TYR A 475 -19.65 13.17 17.27
C TYR A 475 -18.75 14.33 17.64
N ARG A 476 -17.49 14.24 17.23
CA ARG A 476 -16.57 15.38 17.15
C ARG A 476 -15.61 15.22 15.99
N VAL A 477 -15.14 16.33 15.46
CA VAL A 477 -14.19 16.35 14.35
C VAL A 477 -12.83 16.84 14.85
N VAL A 478 -11.79 16.13 14.42
CA VAL A 478 -10.38 16.52 14.53
C VAL A 478 -9.94 17.00 13.15
N SER A 479 -9.64 18.28 13.02
CA SER A 479 -9.14 18.89 11.80
C SER A 479 -7.64 19.17 11.95
N ILE A 480 -6.81 18.55 11.13
CA ILE A 480 -5.39 18.87 10.99
C ILE A 480 -5.29 19.83 9.82
N ARG A 481 -4.66 20.99 10.01
CA ARG A 481 -4.55 22.02 8.97
C ARG A 481 -3.20 21.99 8.28
N PRO A 482 -3.06 22.58 7.06
CA PRO A 482 -1.78 22.67 6.35
C PRO A 482 -0.65 23.40 7.11
N ASP A 483 -0.94 24.12 8.20
CA ASP A 483 0.06 24.75 9.08
C ASP A 483 0.44 23.88 10.30
N ALA A 484 0.00 22.62 10.33
CA ALA A 484 0.12 21.65 11.43
C ALA A 484 -0.70 21.99 12.68
N SER A 485 -1.53 23.05 12.64
CA SER A 485 -2.46 23.32 13.72
C SER A 485 -3.58 22.27 13.74
N VAL A 486 -4.00 21.90 14.95
CA VAL A 486 -5.07 20.93 15.17
C VAL A 486 -6.25 21.66 15.80
N GLY A 487 -7.43 21.52 15.20
CA GLY A 487 -8.71 21.95 15.74
C GLY A 487 -9.54 20.74 16.15
N ILE A 488 -10.14 20.78 17.34
CA ILE A 488 -11.03 19.72 17.83
C ILE A 488 -12.36 20.34 18.22
N THR A 489 -13.45 19.88 17.61
CA THR A 489 -14.78 20.34 18.02
C THR A 489 -15.16 19.75 19.38
N PRO A 490 -16.02 20.42 20.17
CA PRO A 490 -16.62 19.75 21.32
C PRO A 490 -17.40 18.51 20.87
N LEU A 491 -17.62 17.56 21.78
CA LEU A 491 -18.57 16.47 21.57
C LEU A 491 -19.96 17.08 21.38
N ARG A 492 -20.61 16.73 20.27
CA ARG A 492 -21.92 17.23 19.88
C ARG A 492 -22.91 16.08 19.77
N PRO A 493 -23.84 15.95 20.72
CA PRO A 493 -24.94 15.01 20.60
C PRO A 493 -25.84 15.33 19.41
N TYR A 494 -26.26 14.30 18.67
CA TYR A 494 -27.03 14.52 17.42
C TYR A 494 -28.35 15.24 17.67
N TYR A 495 -29.06 14.95 18.76
CA TYR A 495 -30.33 15.62 19.11
C TYR A 495 -30.21 17.15 19.31
N GLN A 496 -28.98 17.67 19.52
CA GLN A 496 -28.72 19.10 19.64
C GLN A 496 -28.60 19.81 18.28
N LEU A 497 -28.54 19.06 17.18
CA LEU A 497 -28.56 19.62 15.82
C LEU A 497 -29.95 20.12 15.44
N LEU A 498 -31.00 19.60 16.09
CA LEU A 498 -32.35 20.13 15.99
C LEU A 498 -32.35 21.53 16.59
N ALA A 499 -32.92 22.51 15.88
CA ALA A 499 -33.02 23.88 16.37
C ALA A 499 -33.59 23.91 17.80
N SER A 500 -33.13 24.84 18.64
CA SER A 500 -33.80 25.13 19.90
C SER A 500 -35.26 25.46 19.58
N GLU A 501 -36.22 24.72 20.15
CA GLU A 501 -37.62 25.15 20.12
C GLU A 501 -37.61 26.59 20.61
N ALA A 502 -38.08 27.52 19.79
CA ALA A 502 -38.24 28.89 20.21
C ALA A 502 -39.07 28.84 21.48
N ILE A 503 -38.47 29.25 22.60
CA ILE A 503 -39.17 29.49 23.85
C ILE A 503 -40.31 30.40 23.47
N ALA A 504 -41.53 29.86 23.45
CA ALA A 504 -42.73 30.66 23.29
C ALA A 504 -42.68 31.67 24.43
N ARG A 505 -42.38 32.93 24.09
CA ARG A 505 -42.64 34.04 24.99
C ARG A 505 -44.14 34.03 25.20
N VAL A 506 -44.54 33.56 26.37
CA VAL A 506 -45.78 34.00 26.99
C VAL A 506 -45.52 35.47 27.33
N GLU A 507 -46.00 36.36 26.47
CA GLU A 507 -46.25 37.74 26.84
C GLU A 507 -47.77 37.89 26.95
N GLU A 508 -48.17 38.32 28.16
CA GLU A 508 -49.53 38.64 28.61
C GLU A 508 -50.23 39.73 27.79
#